data_AF-A0A819F7W8-F1
#
_entry.id   AF-A0A819F7W8-F1
#
_cell.length_a   1.000
_cell.length_b   1.000
_cell.length_c   1.000
_cell.angle_alpha   90.00
_cell.angle_beta   90.00
_cell.angle_gamma   90.00
#
_symmetry.space_group_name_H-M   'P 1'
#
loop_
_entity.id
_entity.type
_entity.pdbx_description
1 polymer ?
#
loop_
_entity_poly.entity_id
_entity_poly.type
_entity_poly.pdbx_seq_one_letter_code
_entity_poly.pdbx_strand_id
1 'polypeptide(L)'
;MYYQSSSSSFNHAATKIQGAFRNYQARLRLKNQAVWKIHEKLEYSNEQTEAKLRDTFEKLLKASDLLSPSITKLLQKPGLPLGNELFVIKTKIQFVFYVEEKELLKSTNPDDIHIESNYQGPHVESPIKRSTLVDLIEAFQKGQI
;
A
#
# COMPACT_ATOMS: atom_id res chain seq x y z
N MET A 1 12.27 68.25 -23.99
CA MET A 1 12.74 66.84 -24.00
C MET A 1 12.89 66.22 -22.59
N TYR A 2 12.12 66.62 -21.56
CA TYR A 2 12.27 66.07 -20.19
C TYR A 2 11.27 64.97 -19.79
N TYR A 3 10.18 64.79 -20.55
CA TYR A 3 9.13 63.81 -20.20
C TYR A 3 9.52 62.34 -20.47
N GLN A 4 10.42 62.08 -21.42
CA GLN A 4 10.82 60.71 -21.77
C GLN A 4 11.57 60.01 -20.61
N SER A 5 12.50 60.69 -19.92
CA SER A 5 13.31 60.11 -18.85
C SER A 5 12.50 59.71 -17.61
N SER A 6 11.49 60.50 -17.23
CA SER A 6 10.63 60.20 -16.08
C SER A 6 9.72 58.99 -16.34
N SER A 7 9.14 58.92 -17.55
CA SER A 7 8.30 57.78 -17.96
C SER A 7 9.09 56.45 -18.02
N SER A 8 10.35 56.48 -18.48
CA SER A 8 11.23 55.31 -18.52
C SER A 8 11.55 54.79 -17.11
N SER A 9 11.82 55.68 -16.16
CA SER A 9 12.06 55.32 -14.76
C SER A 9 10.83 54.69 -14.10
N PHE A 10 9.64 55.27 -14.33
CA PHE A 10 8.38 54.73 -13.84
C PHE A 10 8.09 53.33 -14.41
N ASN A 11 8.31 53.13 -15.71
CA ASN A 11 8.15 51.83 -16.36
C ASN A 11 9.13 50.77 -15.81
N HIS A 12 10.36 51.17 -15.49
CA HIS A 12 11.34 50.30 -14.84
C HIS A 12 10.91 49.89 -13.43
N ALA A 13 10.44 50.85 -12.63
CA ALA A 13 9.92 50.58 -11.30
C ALA A 13 8.69 49.65 -11.32
N ALA A 14 7.74 49.90 -12.23
CA ALA A 14 6.57 49.06 -12.43
C ALA A 14 6.96 47.63 -12.81
N THR A 15 7.93 47.46 -13.72
CA THR A 15 8.44 46.15 -14.13
C THR A 15 9.07 45.40 -12.97
N LYS A 16 9.84 46.08 -12.11
CA LYS A 16 10.41 45.47 -10.89
C LYS A 16 9.34 45.00 -9.92
N ILE A 17 8.31 45.82 -9.67
CA ILE A 17 7.19 45.48 -8.78
C ILE A 17 6.43 44.27 -9.32
N GLN A 18 6.12 44.26 -10.62
CA GLN A 18 5.45 43.15 -11.28
C GLN A 18 6.27 41.87 -11.23
N GLY A 19 7.58 41.95 -11.48
CA GLY A 19 8.50 40.82 -11.37
C GLY A 19 8.54 40.25 -9.94
N ALA A 20 8.67 41.13 -8.94
CA ALA A 20 8.65 40.72 -7.53
C ALA A 20 7.33 40.04 -7.14
N PHE A 21 6.19 40.59 -7.57
CA PHE A 21 4.88 40.02 -7.30
C PHE A 21 4.69 38.65 -7.95
N ARG A 22 5.06 38.49 -9.24
CA ARG A 22 4.98 37.19 -9.94
C ARG A 22 5.85 36.13 -9.26
N ASN A 23 7.05 36.50 -8.83
CA ASN A 23 7.95 35.61 -8.09
C ASN A 23 7.39 35.22 -6.71
N TYR A 24 6.76 36.16 -6.00
CA TYR A 24 6.08 35.87 -4.74
C TYR A 24 4.93 34.87 -4.94
N GLN A 25 4.08 35.10 -5.93
CA GLN A 25 2.97 34.20 -6.28
C GLN A 25 3.46 32.79 -6.65
N ALA A 26 4.54 32.69 -7.43
CA ALA A 26 5.14 31.40 -7.78
C ALA A 26 5.62 30.63 -6.53
N ARG A 27 6.31 31.32 -5.61
CA ARG A 27 6.76 30.72 -4.34
C ARG A 27 5.59 30.31 -3.45
N LEU A 28 4.52 31.10 -3.41
CA LEU A 28 3.31 30.79 -2.65
C LEU A 28 2.64 29.51 -3.18
N ARG A 29 2.53 29.36 -4.51
CA ARG A 29 2.01 28.14 -5.14
C ARG A 29 2.85 26.91 -4.82
N LEU A 30 4.18 27.02 -4.91
CA LEU A 30 5.09 25.91 -4.55
C LEU A 30 4.96 25.51 -3.08
N LYS A 31 4.83 26.48 -2.17
CA LYS A 31 4.58 26.22 -0.75
C LYS A 31 3.25 25.47 -0.55
N ASN A 32 2.17 25.95 -1.16
CA ASN A 32 0.86 25.32 -1.03
C ASN A 32 0.87 23.90 -1.62
N GLN A 33 1.54 23.69 -2.75
CA GLN A 33 1.71 22.36 -3.33
C GLN A 33 2.52 21.42 -2.43
N ALA A 34 3.58 21.91 -1.79
CA ALA A 34 4.36 21.13 -0.84
C ALA A 34 3.54 20.73 0.39
N VAL A 35 2.76 21.67 0.95
CA VAL A 35 1.84 21.40 2.07
C VAL A 35 0.80 20.35 1.68
N TRP A 36 0.18 20.50 0.50
CA TRP A 36 -0.79 19.52 -0.01
C TRP A 36 -0.17 18.12 -0.13
N LYS A 37 1.03 18.01 -0.72
CA LYS A 37 1.74 16.71 -0.83
C LYS A 37 2.10 16.10 0.52
N ILE A 38 2.42 16.92 1.53
CA ILE A 38 2.68 16.42 2.89
C ILE A 38 1.39 15.89 3.49
N HIS A 39 0.30 16.66 3.38
CA HIS A 39 -1.01 16.26 3.90
C HIS A 39 -1.49 14.96 3.28
N GLU A 40 -1.47 14.86 1.95
CA GLU A 40 -1.82 13.66 1.19
C GLU A 40 -1.03 12.43 1.65
N LYS A 41 0.30 12.55 1.78
CA LYS A 41 1.13 11.44 2.26
C LYS A 41 0.81 11.03 3.70
N LEU A 42 0.54 12.00 4.58
CA LEU A 42 0.18 11.71 5.97
C LEU A 42 -1.18 11.03 6.06
N GLU A 43 -2.16 11.50 5.28
CA GLU A 43 -3.50 10.93 5.22
C GLU A 43 -3.46 9.49 4.71
N TYR A 44 -2.79 9.23 3.58
CA TYR A 44 -2.59 7.87 3.07
C TYR A 44 -1.85 6.96 4.05
N SER A 45 -0.81 7.48 4.74
CA SER A 45 -0.10 6.70 5.76
C SER A 45 -0.99 6.39 6.97
N ASN A 46 -1.89 7.31 7.35
CA ASN A 46 -2.81 7.11 8.45
C ASN A 46 -3.87 6.06 8.07
N GLU A 47 -4.49 6.18 6.90
CA GLU A 47 -5.44 5.19 6.38
C GLU A 47 -4.85 3.77 6.35
N GLN A 48 -3.60 3.63 5.86
CA GLN A 48 -2.90 2.34 5.88
C GLN A 48 -2.66 1.81 7.29
N THR A 49 -2.36 2.69 8.25
CA THR A 49 -2.12 2.31 9.63
C THR A 49 -3.42 1.86 10.30
N GLU A 50 -4.52 2.57 10.08
CA GLU A 50 -5.84 2.21 10.56
C GLU A 50 -6.33 0.88 9.98
N ALA A 51 -6.13 0.65 8.68
CA ALA A 51 -6.49 -0.61 8.04
C ALA A 51 -5.69 -1.80 8.62
N LYS A 52 -4.37 -1.64 8.81
CA LYS A 52 -3.53 -2.65 9.45
C LYS A 52 -3.96 -2.91 10.89
N LEU A 53 -4.27 -1.85 11.63
CA LEU A 53 -4.72 -1.96 13.02
C LEU A 53 -6.02 -2.78 13.09
N ARG A 54 -7.01 -2.47 12.23
CA ARG A 54 -8.26 -3.23 12.13
C ARG A 54 -8.02 -4.70 11.81
N ASP A 55 -7.21 -5.01 10.82
CA ASP A 55 -6.84 -6.40 10.47
C ASP A 55 -6.16 -7.12 11.64
N THR A 56 -5.22 -6.46 12.34
CA THR A 56 -4.59 -7.04 13.53
C THR A 56 -5.60 -7.28 14.66
N PHE A 57 -6.54 -6.36 14.89
CA PHE A 57 -7.58 -6.53 15.91
C PHE A 57 -8.54 -7.65 15.53
N GLU A 58 -8.94 -7.75 14.26
CA GLU A 58 -9.80 -8.83 13.78
C GLU A 58 -9.11 -10.20 13.98
N LYS A 59 -7.82 -10.30 13.65
CA LYS A 59 -7.01 -11.50 13.89
C LYS A 59 -6.91 -11.83 15.38
N LEU A 60 -6.75 -10.82 16.25
CA LEU A 60 -6.72 -11.01 17.70
C LEU A 60 -8.08 -11.45 18.25
N LEU A 61 -9.19 -10.88 17.75
CA LEU A 61 -10.54 -11.27 18.16
C LEU A 61 -10.85 -12.70 17.75
N LYS A 62 -10.58 -13.07 16.49
CA LYS A 62 -10.69 -14.46 16.01
C LYS A 62 -9.79 -15.38 16.84
N ALA A 63 -8.56 -14.99 17.13
CA ALA A 63 -7.69 -15.75 18.01
C ALA A 63 -8.25 -15.85 19.44
N SER A 64 -8.89 -14.81 19.96
CA SER A 64 -9.48 -14.80 21.30
C SER A 64 -10.73 -15.66 21.42
N ASP A 65 -11.57 -15.71 20.39
CA ASP A 65 -12.70 -16.65 20.32
C ASP A 65 -12.20 -18.11 20.29
N LEU A 66 -11.01 -18.33 19.72
CA LEU A 66 -10.31 -19.63 19.75
C LEU A 66 -9.57 -19.89 21.07
N LEU A 67 -9.35 -18.87 21.91
CA LEU A 67 -8.77 -19.01 23.24
C LEU A 67 -9.89 -19.39 24.22
N SER A 68 -10.02 -20.70 24.46
CA SER A 68 -10.88 -21.25 25.52
C SER A 68 -10.81 -20.44 26.83
N PRO A 69 -11.92 -20.28 27.59
CA PRO A 69 -11.96 -19.56 28.86
C PRO A 69 -10.97 -20.06 29.92
N SER A 70 -10.36 -21.23 29.71
CA SER A 70 -9.24 -21.72 30.51
C SER A 70 -7.94 -20.92 30.32
N ILE A 71 -7.71 -20.29 29.16
CA ILE A 71 -6.47 -19.57 28.82
C ILE A 71 -6.52 -18.11 29.30
N THR A 72 -7.67 -17.46 29.26
CA THR A 72 -7.86 -16.12 29.86
C THR A 72 -7.60 -16.14 31.37
N LYS A 73 -7.91 -17.26 32.03
CA LYS A 73 -7.61 -17.51 33.45
C LYS A 73 -6.11 -17.74 33.73
N LEU A 74 -5.33 -18.16 32.72
CA LEU A 74 -3.87 -18.35 32.80
C LEU A 74 -3.11 -17.03 32.56
N LEU A 75 -3.58 -16.19 31.63
CA LEU A 75 -3.00 -14.86 31.34
C LEU A 75 -3.17 -13.86 32.50
N GLN A 76 -4.16 -14.05 33.36
CA GLN A 76 -4.35 -13.24 34.57
C GLN A 76 -3.39 -13.60 35.73
N LYS A 77 -2.59 -14.67 35.62
CA LYS A 77 -1.62 -15.03 36.65
C LYS A 77 -0.26 -14.38 36.38
N PRO A 78 0.19 -13.41 37.20
CA PRO A 78 1.52 -12.84 37.05
C PRO A 78 2.58 -13.91 37.36
N GLY A 79 3.52 -14.13 36.43
CA GLY A 79 4.72 -14.96 36.64
C GLY A 79 4.76 -16.33 35.93
N LEU A 80 3.88 -16.61 34.96
CA LEU A 80 3.90 -17.90 34.25
C LEU A 80 4.99 -17.94 33.15
N PRO A 81 5.76 -19.05 32.99
CA PRO A 81 6.76 -19.17 31.93
C PRO A 81 6.10 -19.21 30.55
N LEU A 82 6.14 -18.07 29.88
CA LEU A 82 5.44 -17.74 28.64
C LEU A 82 5.86 -18.56 27.40
N GLY A 83 6.91 -19.38 27.50
CA GLY A 83 7.57 -20.00 26.34
C GLY A 83 6.75 -21.11 25.66
N ASN A 84 6.19 -22.04 26.45
CA ASN A 84 5.63 -23.27 25.89
C ASN A 84 4.19 -23.09 25.40
N GLU A 85 3.36 -22.32 26.12
CA GLU A 85 1.97 -22.10 25.73
C GLU A 85 1.84 -21.10 24.57
N LEU A 86 2.70 -20.07 24.51
CA LEU A 86 2.72 -19.14 23.39
C LEU A 86 3.13 -19.84 22.07
N PHE A 87 3.99 -20.86 22.16
CA PHE A 87 4.31 -21.73 21.03
C PHE A 87 3.10 -22.53 20.54
N VAL A 88 2.29 -23.09 21.46
CA VAL A 88 1.04 -23.82 21.13
C VAL A 88 0.00 -22.89 20.51
N ILE A 89 -0.13 -21.67 21.04
CA ILE A 89 -1.04 -20.65 20.48
C ILE A 89 -0.59 -20.25 19.07
N LYS A 90 0.70 -19.97 18.89
CA LYS A 90 1.28 -19.62 17.58
C LYS A 90 1.05 -20.73 16.55
N THR A 91 1.24 -22.00 16.92
CA THR A 91 0.98 -23.14 16.03
C THR A 91 -0.50 -23.32 15.71
N LYS A 92 -1.41 -23.13 16.68
CA LYS A 92 -2.85 -23.18 16.43
C LYS A 92 -3.32 -22.06 15.51
N ILE A 93 -2.86 -20.82 15.72
CA ILE A 93 -3.17 -19.68 14.86
C ILE A 93 -2.66 -19.93 13.44
N GLN A 94 -1.41 -20.40 13.30
CA GLN A 94 -0.84 -20.76 12.00
C GLN A 94 -1.65 -21.88 11.32
N PHE A 95 -2.13 -22.87 12.07
CA PHE A 95 -2.96 -23.94 11.54
C PHE A 95 -4.34 -23.43 11.06
N VAL A 96 -4.97 -22.51 11.79
CA VAL A 96 -6.25 -21.91 11.38
C VAL A 96 -6.08 -21.10 10.09
N PHE A 97 -5.05 -20.26 10.00
CA PHE A 97 -4.76 -19.53 8.76
C PHE A 97 -4.46 -20.48 7.59
N TYR A 98 -3.74 -21.58 7.83
CA TYR A 98 -3.49 -22.60 6.81
C TYR A 98 -4.78 -23.29 6.33
N VAL A 99 -5.71 -23.58 7.25
CA VAL A 99 -7.01 -24.16 6.91
C VAL A 99 -7.84 -23.17 6.09
N GLU A 100 -7.90 -21.91 6.48
CA GLU A 100 -8.63 -20.85 5.75
C GLU A 100 -8.06 -20.62 4.34
N GLU A 101 -6.73 -20.54 4.21
CA GLU A 101 -6.04 -20.46 2.92
C GLU A 101 -6.36 -21.66 2.02
N LYS A 102 -6.41 -22.87 2.59
CA LYS A 102 -6.77 -24.08 1.85
C LYS A 102 -8.24 -24.10 1.42
N GLU A 103 -9.16 -23.57 2.20
CA GLU A 103 -10.57 -23.43 1.80
C GLU A 103 -10.76 -22.36 0.71
N LEU A 104 -10.00 -21.26 0.77
CA LEU A 104 -9.96 -20.26 -0.31
C LEU A 104 -9.45 -20.89 -1.61
N LEU A 105 -8.32 -21.61 -1.57
CA LEU A 105 -7.76 -22.33 -2.71
C LEU A 105 -8.76 -23.29 -3.37
N LYS A 106 -9.61 -23.97 -2.60
CA LYS A 106 -10.67 -24.84 -3.13
C LYS A 106 -11.75 -24.07 -3.88
N SER A 107 -12.09 -22.85 -3.43
CA SER A 107 -13.13 -22.03 -4.05
C SER A 107 -12.60 -21.18 -5.21
N THR A 108 -11.27 -20.99 -5.31
CA THR A 108 -10.59 -20.23 -6.37
C THR A 108 -9.61 -21.10 -7.15
N ASN A 109 -10.00 -22.32 -7.52
CA ASN A 109 -9.11 -23.24 -8.22
C ASN A 109 -8.75 -22.69 -9.61
N PRO A 110 -7.48 -22.36 -9.89
CA PRO A 110 -7.08 -21.79 -11.17
C PRO A 110 -7.25 -22.77 -12.34
N ASP A 111 -7.23 -24.08 -12.07
CA ASP A 111 -7.39 -25.13 -13.08
C ASP A 111 -8.84 -25.25 -13.59
N ASP A 112 -9.81 -24.71 -12.85
CA ASP A 112 -11.23 -24.69 -13.25
C ASP A 112 -11.58 -23.49 -14.16
N ILE A 113 -10.63 -22.59 -14.40
CA ILE A 113 -10.82 -21.44 -15.28
C ILE A 113 -10.77 -21.93 -16.73
N HIS A 114 -11.89 -21.78 -17.46
CA HIS A 114 -11.94 -22.14 -18.87
C HIS A 114 -11.10 -21.15 -19.70
N ILE A 115 -10.02 -21.64 -20.30
CA ILE A 115 -9.19 -20.90 -21.26
C ILE A 115 -9.68 -21.23 -22.68
N GLU A 116 -9.87 -20.20 -23.50
CA GLU A 116 -10.27 -20.39 -24.90
C GLU A 116 -9.17 -21.10 -25.68
N SER A 117 -9.54 -22.08 -26.52
CA SER A 117 -8.58 -22.90 -27.30
C SER A 117 -7.70 -22.13 -28.29
N ASN A 118 -8.04 -20.87 -28.58
CA ASN A 118 -7.33 -19.96 -29.48
C ASN A 118 -6.45 -18.93 -28.73
N TYR A 119 -6.34 -19.01 -27.40
CA TYR A 119 -5.48 -18.13 -26.64
C TYR A 119 -4.01 -18.37 -27.01
N GLN A 120 -3.35 -17.34 -27.55
CA GLN A 120 -1.95 -17.40 -27.99
C GLN A 120 -0.97 -16.80 -26.97
N GLY A 121 -1.48 -16.31 -25.84
CA GLY A 121 -0.65 -15.70 -24.81
C GLY A 121 0.06 -16.73 -23.91
N PRO A 122 0.88 -16.25 -22.96
CA PRO A 122 1.63 -17.09 -22.04
C PRO A 122 0.69 -17.91 -21.14
N HIS A 123 0.95 -19.22 -21.07
CA HIS A 123 0.25 -20.11 -20.16
C HIS A 123 1.07 -20.26 -18.88
N VAL A 124 0.46 -19.95 -17.73
CA VAL A 124 1.13 -20.01 -16.43
C VAL A 124 0.52 -21.13 -15.61
N GLU A 125 1.33 -22.13 -15.28
CA GLU A 125 0.95 -23.22 -14.38
C GLU A 125 1.64 -23.04 -13.03
N SER A 126 0.98 -23.48 -11.97
CA SER A 126 1.56 -23.56 -10.62
C SER A 126 2.18 -24.95 -10.40
N PRO A 127 3.37 -25.06 -9.77
CA PRO A 127 4.25 -23.99 -9.33
C PRO A 127 5.01 -23.34 -10.50
N ILE A 128 5.13 -22.00 -10.47
CA ILE A 128 5.79 -21.22 -11.52
C ILE A 128 7.26 -21.62 -11.62
N LYS A 129 7.65 -22.12 -12.80
CA LYS A 129 9.04 -22.49 -13.10
C LYS A 129 9.78 -21.30 -13.70
N ARG A 130 11.12 -21.31 -13.56
CA ARG A 130 11.99 -20.27 -14.11
C ARG A 130 11.87 -20.14 -15.64
N SER A 131 11.66 -21.26 -16.35
CA SER A 131 11.42 -21.25 -17.80
C SER A 131 10.16 -20.46 -18.15
N THR A 132 9.04 -20.73 -17.46
CA THR A 132 7.76 -20.04 -17.63
C THR A 132 7.88 -18.54 -17.41
N LEU A 133 8.72 -18.09 -16.47
CA LEU A 133 8.98 -16.66 -16.26
C LEU A 133 9.73 -16.00 -17.42
N VAL A 134 10.67 -16.71 -18.03
CA VAL A 134 11.41 -16.20 -19.21
C VAL A 134 10.45 -16.04 -20.39
N ASP A 135 9.61 -17.06 -20.63
CA ASP A 135 8.60 -17.05 -21.70
C ASP A 135 7.58 -15.92 -21.49
N LEU A 136 7.16 -15.70 -20.23
CA LEU A 136 6.28 -14.59 -19.86
C LEU A 136 6.92 -13.24 -20.18
N ILE A 137 8.17 -13.02 -19.74
CA ILE A 137 8.91 -11.77 -20.00
C ILE A 137 9.05 -11.52 -21.51
N GLU A 138 9.37 -12.56 -22.28
CA GLU A 138 9.53 -12.46 -23.73
C GLU A 138 8.21 -12.12 -24.43
N ALA A 139 7.09 -12.73 -24.02
CA ALA A 139 5.77 -12.41 -24.55
C ALA A 139 5.34 -10.97 -24.21
N PHE A 140 5.61 -10.49 -22.99
CA PHE A 140 5.38 -9.09 -22.61
C PHE A 140 6.17 -8.11 -23.47
N GLN A 141 7.43 -8.42 -23.79
CA GLN A 141 8.27 -7.57 -24.64
C GLN A 141 7.78 -7.54 -26.09
N LYS A 142 7.19 -8.63 -26.58
CA LYS A 142 6.63 -8.75 -27.93
C LYS A 142 5.19 -8.22 -28.05
N GLY A 143 4.56 -7.83 -26.95
CA GLY A 143 3.16 -7.37 -26.92
C GLY A 143 2.14 -8.49 -27.22
N GLN A 144 2.50 -9.75 -26.96
CA GLN A 144 1.64 -10.92 -27.15
C GLN A 144 0.87 -11.20 -25.84
N ILE A 145 -0.04 -10.28 -25.47
CA ILE A 145 -0.87 -10.34 -24.27
C ILE A 145 -2.33 -10.47 -24.68
#